data_AF-A0AAE3LPC1-F1
#
_entry.id   AF-A0AAE3LPC1-F1
#
_cell.length_a   1.000
_cell.length_b   1.000
_cell.length_c   1.000
_cell.angle_alpha   90.00
_cell.angle_beta   90.00
_cell.angle_gamma   90.00
#
_symmetry.space_group_name_H-M   'P 1'
#
loop_
_entity.id
_entity.type
_entity.pdbx_description
1 polymer ?
#
loop_
_entity_poly.entity_id
_entity_poly.type
_entity_poly.pdbx_seq_one_letter_code
_entity_poly.pdbx_strand_id
1 'polypeptide(L)'
;MREFFINSFEKLVGIIIVLMVIGVVIGAIGTMFSGQSGAFFAGLGVLFFGGIYVVMMGGILYLSLGIYHNTMRTADAIERLETKG
;
A
#
# COMPACT_ATOMS: atom_id res chain seq x y z
N MET A 1 -7.78 -22.73 8.79
CA MET A 1 -7.55 -21.61 9.74
C MET A 1 -6.42 -20.69 9.30
N ARG A 2 -5.18 -21.18 9.13
CA ARG A 2 -4.02 -20.36 8.72
C ARG A 2 -4.24 -19.58 7.41
N GLU A 3 -4.81 -20.22 6.39
CA GLU A 3 -5.11 -19.57 5.09
C GLU A 3 -6.14 -18.45 5.21
N PHE A 4 -7.16 -18.63 6.05
CA PHE A 4 -8.16 -17.59 6.31
C PHE A 4 -7.52 -16.36 6.96
N PHE A 5 -6.61 -16.56 7.93
CA PHE A 5 -5.88 -15.46 8.56
C PHE A 5 -4.97 -14.73 7.57
N ILE A 6 -4.17 -15.46 6.80
CA ILE A 6 -3.25 -14.86 5.82
C ILE A 6 -4.01 -14.03 4.78
N ASN A 7 -5.06 -14.60 4.19
CA ASN A 7 -5.87 -13.92 3.17
C ASN A 7 -6.62 -12.70 3.76
N SER A 8 -7.10 -12.81 4.99
CA SER A 8 -7.76 -11.68 5.67
C SER A 8 -6.79 -10.54 5.98
N PHE A 9 -5.57 -10.85 6.42
CA PHE A 9 -4.54 -9.82 6.66
C PHE A 9 -4.08 -9.15 5.38
N GLU A 10 -3.90 -9.90 4.30
CA GLU A 10 -3.56 -9.33 2.98
C GLU A 10 -4.64 -8.35 2.50
N LYS A 11 -5.91 -8.74 2.57
CA LYS A 11 -7.03 -7.86 2.22
C LYS A 11 -7.11 -6.64 3.14
N LEU A 12 -6.91 -6.83 4.45
CA LEU A 12 -6.92 -5.74 5.42
C LEU A 12 -5.81 -4.71 5.11
N VAL A 13 -4.59 -5.17 4.83
CA VAL A 13 -3.48 -4.30 4.44
C VAL A 13 -3.80 -3.56 3.14
N GLY A 14 -4.36 -4.27 2.14
CA GLY A 14 -4.82 -3.65 0.90
C GLY A 14 -5.82 -2.53 1.14
N ILE A 15 -6.83 -2.77 1.99
CA ILE A 15 -7.82 -1.75 2.37
C ILE A 15 -7.15 -0.55 3.05
N ILE A 16 -6.24 -0.78 4.00
CA ILE A 16 -5.51 0.30 4.70
C ILE A 16 -4.73 1.15 3.69
N ILE A 17 -4.00 0.54 2.76
CA ILE A 17 -3.24 1.27 1.73
C ILE A 17 -4.16 2.10 0.85
N VAL A 18 -5.28 1.54 0.39
CA VAL A 18 -6.27 2.28 -0.41
C VAL A 18 -6.81 3.48 0.36
N LEU A 19 -7.15 3.31 1.64
CA LEU A 19 -7.60 4.42 2.48
C LEU A 19 -6.52 5.49 2.66
N MET A 20 -5.25 5.09 2.83
CA MET A 20 -4.15 6.05 2.92
C MET A 20 -3.98 6.84 1.62
N VAL A 21 -4.05 6.18 0.45
CA VAL A 21 -4.00 6.87 -0.86
C VAL A 21 -5.14 7.88 -0.97
N ILE A 22 -6.37 7.48 -0.65
CA ILE A 22 -7.54 8.37 -0.66
C ILE A 22 -7.30 9.57 0.26
N GLY A 23 -6.80 9.35 1.46
CA GLY A 23 -6.47 10.41 2.42
C GLY A 23 -5.45 11.40 1.86
N VAL A 24 -4.39 10.93 1.22
CA VAL A 24 -3.37 11.80 0.58
C VAL A 24 -3.97 12.59 -0.57
N VAL A 25 -4.78 11.96 -1.44
CA VAL A 25 -5.41 12.65 -2.58
C VAL A 25 -6.39 13.72 -2.10
N ILE A 26 -7.25 13.41 -1.14
CA ILE A 26 -8.19 14.37 -0.57
C ILE A 26 -7.43 15.50 0.13
N GLY A 27 -6.42 15.18 0.93
CA GLY A 27 -5.59 16.17 1.62
C GLY A 27 -4.86 17.10 0.65
N ALA A 28 -4.33 16.55 -0.44
CA ALA A 28 -3.68 17.34 -1.49
C ALA A 28 -4.67 18.27 -2.20
N ILE A 29 -5.82 17.77 -2.65
CA ILE A 29 -6.86 18.57 -3.31
C ILE A 29 -7.35 19.67 -2.35
N GLY A 30 -7.66 19.33 -1.10
CA GLY A 30 -8.08 20.30 -0.09
C GLY A 30 -7.03 21.38 0.16
N THR A 31 -5.74 21.01 0.14
CA THR A 31 -4.63 21.96 0.25
C THR A 31 -4.53 22.85 -0.97
N MET A 32 -4.55 22.29 -2.19
CA MET A 32 -4.40 23.03 -3.45
C MET A 32 -5.49 24.10 -3.64
N PHE A 33 -6.73 23.79 -3.25
CA PHE A 33 -7.89 24.66 -3.46
C PHE A 33 -8.32 25.43 -2.21
N SER A 34 -7.44 25.55 -1.21
CA SER A 34 -7.71 26.28 0.05
C SER A 34 -7.77 27.82 -0.11
N GLY A 35 -7.41 28.37 -1.27
CA GLY A 35 -7.43 29.81 -1.52
C GLY A 35 -6.24 30.59 -0.92
N GLN A 36 -5.33 29.92 -0.23
CA GLN A 36 -4.11 30.53 0.32
C GLN A 36 -3.03 30.71 -0.75
N SER A 37 -2.23 31.79 -0.67
CA SER A 37 -1.10 31.99 -1.58
C SER A 37 -0.10 30.83 -1.44
N GLY A 38 0.29 30.23 -2.57
CA GLY A 38 1.19 29.06 -2.60
C GLY A 38 0.52 27.72 -2.31
N ALA A 39 -0.79 27.69 -2.02
CA ALA A 39 -1.58 26.49 -1.74
C ALA A 39 -1.42 25.39 -2.79
N PHE A 40 -1.39 25.76 -4.07
CA PHE A 40 -1.23 24.81 -5.17
C PHE A 40 0.09 24.02 -5.09
N PHE A 41 1.21 24.73 -4.90
CA PHE A 41 2.52 24.09 -4.74
C PHE A 41 2.63 23.31 -3.43
N ALA A 42 2.01 23.80 -2.35
CA ALA A 42 1.93 23.07 -1.10
C ALA A 42 1.20 21.73 -1.28
N GLY A 43 0.08 21.72 -2.01
CA GLY A 43 -0.66 20.49 -2.31
C GLY A 43 0.10 19.52 -3.22
N LEU A 44 0.93 20.01 -4.15
CA LEU A 44 1.86 19.15 -4.90
C LEU A 44 2.89 18.49 -3.97
N GLY A 45 3.38 19.24 -2.97
CA GLY A 45 4.21 18.70 -1.90
C GLY A 45 3.50 17.60 -1.11
N VAL A 46 2.22 17.80 -0.77
CA VAL A 46 1.40 16.77 -0.09
C VAL A 46 1.29 15.50 -0.93
N LEU A 47 1.07 15.60 -2.25
CA LEU A 47 1.06 14.41 -3.12
C LEU A 47 2.41 13.70 -3.13
N PHE A 48 3.51 14.45 -3.26
CA PHE A 48 4.84 13.88 -3.37
C PHE A 48 5.26 13.18 -2.08
N PHE A 49 5.23 13.89 -0.94
CA PHE A 49 5.64 13.33 0.35
C PHE A 49 4.62 12.32 0.87
N GLY A 50 3.32 12.57 0.68
CA GLY A 50 2.26 11.63 1.03
C GLY A 50 2.35 10.33 0.23
N GLY A 51 2.62 10.42 -1.08
CA GLY A 51 2.84 9.24 -1.93
C GLY A 51 4.04 8.40 -1.48
N ILE A 52 5.18 9.05 -1.20
CA ILE A 52 6.36 8.38 -0.63
C ILE A 52 6.01 7.71 0.70
N TYR A 53 5.30 8.40 1.59
CA TYR A 53 4.87 7.86 2.87
C TYR A 53 3.99 6.62 2.71
N VAL A 54 3.02 6.64 1.78
CA VAL A 54 2.15 5.48 1.51
C VAL A 54 2.96 4.29 1.01
N VAL A 55 3.91 4.50 0.11
CA VAL A 55 4.77 3.43 -0.41
C VAL A 55 5.62 2.82 0.72
N MET A 56 6.26 3.66 1.53
CA MET A 56 7.07 3.20 2.66
C MET A 56 6.21 2.45 3.69
N MET A 57 5.07 3.01 4.08
CA MET A 57 4.17 2.39 5.05
C MET A 57 3.59 1.08 4.53
N GLY A 58 3.14 1.05 3.28
CA GLY A 58 2.66 -0.16 2.62
C GLY A 58 3.72 -1.25 2.60
N GLY A 59 4.96 -0.91 2.24
CA GLY A 59 6.09 -1.83 2.29
C GLY A 59 6.34 -2.40 3.68
N ILE A 60 6.34 -1.55 4.72
CA ILE A 60 6.50 -1.98 6.11
C ILE A 60 5.36 -2.91 6.53
N LEU A 61 4.11 -2.59 6.21
CA LEU A 61 2.95 -3.43 6.55
C LEU A 61 3.03 -4.81 5.88
N TYR A 62 3.41 -4.87 4.60
CA TYR A 62 3.59 -6.12 3.87
C TYR A 62 4.73 -6.99 4.41
N LEU A 63 5.84 -6.37 4.81
CA LEU A 63 7.00 -7.06 5.37
C LEU A 63 6.76 -7.52 6.81
N SER A 64 6.21 -6.64 7.66
CA SER A 64 5.98 -6.90 9.09
C SER A 64 4.96 -8.02 9.33
N LEU A 65 3.94 -8.13 8.48
CA LEU A 65 2.95 -9.21 8.57
C LEU A 65 3.42 -10.51 7.90
N GLY A 66 4.64 -10.53 7.34
CA GLY A 66 5.21 -11.71 6.69
C GLY A 66 4.44 -12.17 5.44
N ILE A 67 3.52 -11.34 4.92
CA ILE A 67 2.70 -11.65 3.73
C ILE A 67 3.62 -11.92 2.54
N TYR A 68 4.66 -11.11 2.37
CA TYR A 68 5.67 -11.29 1.32
C TYR A 68 6.26 -12.71 1.28
N HIS A 69 6.60 -13.27 2.45
CA HIS A 69 7.19 -14.60 2.52
C HIS A 69 6.17 -15.71 2.19
N ASN A 70 4.88 -15.49 2.46
CA ASN A 70 3.82 -16.42 2.05
C ASN A 70 3.59 -16.37 0.54
N THR A 71 3.57 -15.18 -0.06
CA THR A 71 3.43 -15.01 -1.52
C THR A 71 4.63 -15.64 -2.25
N MET A 72 5.85 -15.40 -1.78
CA MET A 72 7.07 -16.00 -2.36
C MET A 72 7.07 -17.53 -2.29
N ARG A 73 6.78 -18.11 -1.13
CA ARG A 73 6.72 -19.59 -0.98
C ARG A 73 5.64 -20.23 -1.85
N THR A 74 4.55 -19.51 -2.10
CA THR A 74 3.48 -19.98 -2.98
C THR A 74 3.94 -19.95 -4.44
N ALA A 75 4.64 -18.90 -4.86
CA ALA A 75 5.25 -18.82 -6.19
C ALA A 75 6.28 -19.95 -6.41
N ASP A 76 7.19 -20.16 -5.46
CA ASP A 76 8.18 -21.24 -5.51
C ASP A 76 7.53 -22.63 -5.58
N ALA A 77 6.40 -22.83 -4.87
CA ALA A 77 5.68 -24.09 -4.89
C ALA A 77 5.02 -24.36 -6.24
N ILE A 78 4.47 -23.32 -6.89
CA ILE A 78 3.90 -23.41 -8.24
C ILE A 78 4.98 -23.73 -9.27
N GLU A 79 6.11 -23.05 -9.23
CA GLU A 79 7.23 -23.28 -10.16
C GLU A 79 7.78 -24.72 -10.05
N ARG A 80 7.83 -25.27 -8.83
CA ARG A 80 8.22 -26.68 -8.58
C ARG A 80 7.20 -27.70 -9.07
N LEU A 81 5.93 -27.33 -9.20
CA LEU A 81 4.90 -28.20 -9.76
C LEU A 81 4.97 -28.20 -11.28
N GLU A 82 5.18 -27.04 -11.91
CA GLU A 82 5.37 -26.93 -13.37
C GLU A 82 6.61 -27.67 -13.85
N THR A 83 7.73 -27.60 -13.11
CA THR A 83 8.97 -28.32 -13.48
C THR A 83 8.93 -29.84 -13.26
N LYS A 84 7.88 -30.36 -12.61
CA LYS A 84 7.68 -31.80 -12.38
C LYS A 84 6.61 -32.43 -13.27
N GLY A 85 5.87 -31.63 -14.06
CA GLY A 85 4.92 -32.10 -15.08
C GLY A 85 5.55 -32.17 -16.45
#